data_AF-A0A6N0HZU4-F1
#
_entry.id   AF-A0A6N0HZU4-F1
#
_cell.length_a   1.000
_cell.length_b   1.000
_cell.length_c   1.000
_cell.angle_alpha   90.00
_cell.angle_beta   90.00
_cell.angle_gamma   90.00
#
_symmetry.space_group_name_H-M   'P 1'
#
loop_
_entity.id
_entity.type
_entity.pdbx_description
1 polymer ?
#
loop_
_entity_poly.entity_id
_entity_poly.type
_entity_poly.pdbx_seq_one_letter_code
_entity_poly.pdbx_strand_id
1 'polypeptide(L)'
;MPKTNFRKIATPRIEPGRNYGWPVITYGVNYGWGTKIGEGTQKVGMEQPLYYWDPSIAPSGMSFYSGDQFPQWRGNLFVGALKYQLLVRLELDGDRVIKEHRLLKEKLGRIRDVREGHDGYLYLLTDEGNGRLVRLETRND
;
A
#
# COMPACT_ATOMS: atom_id res chain seq x y z
N MET A 1 -26.45 28.95 18.51
CA MET A 1 -25.87 27.62 18.18
C MET A 1 -25.42 27.65 16.73
N PRO A 2 -24.12 27.61 16.42
CA PRO A 2 -23.68 27.58 15.02
C PRO A 2 -23.87 26.16 14.47
N LYS A 3 -24.52 26.09 13.30
CA LYS A 3 -24.69 24.86 12.53
C LYS A 3 -23.31 24.44 12.00
N THR A 4 -22.76 23.37 12.54
CA THR A 4 -21.54 22.75 12.01
C THR A 4 -21.86 22.20 10.62
N ASN A 5 -21.35 22.86 9.58
CA ASN A 5 -21.30 22.30 8.23
C ASN A 5 -20.37 21.08 8.27
N PHE A 6 -20.95 19.88 8.21
CA PHE A 6 -20.21 18.69 7.84
C PHE A 6 -19.75 18.88 6.40
N ARG A 7 -18.55 19.45 6.21
CA ARG A 7 -17.80 19.22 4.97
C ARG A 7 -17.71 17.70 4.84
N LYS A 8 -18.27 17.15 3.76
CA LYS A 8 -17.95 15.78 3.34
C LYS A 8 -16.43 15.72 3.24
N ILE A 9 -15.79 15.17 4.26
CA ILE A 9 -14.38 14.83 4.21
C ILE A 9 -14.34 13.73 3.14
N ALA A 10 -13.78 14.08 1.97
CA ALA A 10 -13.59 13.17 0.87
C ALA A 10 -12.96 11.89 1.43
N THR A 11 -13.64 10.77 1.23
CA THR A 11 -13.27 9.53 1.90
C THR A 11 -12.34 8.76 0.95
N PRO A 12 -11.24 8.17 1.44
CA PRO A 12 -10.23 7.51 0.61
C PRO A 12 -10.68 6.13 0.13
N ARG A 13 -11.75 6.10 -0.64
CA ARG A 13 -12.32 4.87 -1.15
C ARG A 13 -12.45 4.99 -2.64
N ILE A 14 -12.38 3.86 -3.31
CA ILE A 14 -12.88 3.80 -4.68
C ILE A 14 -14.36 4.20 -4.62
N GLU A 15 -14.68 5.33 -5.22
CA GLU A 15 -16.01 5.91 -5.21
C GLU A 15 -16.78 5.47 -6.47
N PRO A 16 -18.07 5.09 -6.33
CA PRO A 16 -18.89 4.72 -7.47
C PRO A 16 -18.91 5.82 -8.54
N GLY A 17 -18.68 5.43 -9.79
CA GLY A 17 -18.74 6.34 -10.94
C GLY A 17 -17.54 7.28 -11.10
N ARG A 18 -16.52 7.21 -10.25
CA ARG A 18 -15.29 7.99 -10.42
C ARG A 18 -14.32 7.34 -11.40
N ASN A 19 -13.54 8.18 -12.08
CA ASN A 19 -12.48 7.77 -12.98
C ASN A 19 -11.10 8.02 -12.35
N TYR A 20 -10.29 6.98 -12.18
CA TYR A 20 -8.93 7.05 -11.61
C TYR A 20 -7.83 7.21 -12.67
N GLY A 21 -8.23 7.44 -13.92
CA GLY A 21 -7.43 8.15 -14.89
C GLY A 21 -6.56 7.32 -15.82
N TRP A 22 -6.20 6.08 -15.49
CA TRP A 22 -5.40 5.23 -16.38
C TRP A 22 -6.12 4.91 -17.72
N PRO A 23 -5.44 4.95 -18.89
CA PRO A 23 -4.04 5.34 -19.12
C PRO A 23 -3.86 6.84 -19.44
N VAL A 24 -4.92 7.65 -19.35
CA VAL A 24 -4.89 9.07 -19.71
C VAL A 24 -4.02 9.88 -18.77
N ILE A 25 -4.10 9.62 -17.46
CA ILE A 25 -3.16 10.15 -16.47
C ILE A 25 -2.40 9.04 -15.77
N THR A 26 -1.12 9.27 -15.49
CA THR A 26 -0.28 8.34 -14.74
C THR A 26 0.99 9.03 -14.23
N TYR A 27 1.53 8.51 -13.13
CA TYR A 27 2.86 8.85 -12.63
C TYR A 27 3.95 7.95 -13.22
N GLY A 28 3.58 6.91 -13.98
CA GLY A 28 4.50 5.99 -14.63
C GLY A 28 4.93 6.41 -16.02
N VAL A 29 5.92 5.70 -16.54
CA VAL A 29 6.43 5.82 -17.92
C VAL A 29 6.52 4.43 -18.55
N ASN A 30 6.60 4.38 -19.89
CA ASN A 30 6.80 3.11 -20.59
C ASN A 30 8.14 2.48 -20.19
N TYR A 31 8.17 1.15 -20.20
CA TYR A 31 9.40 0.39 -20.00
C TYR A 31 10.46 0.72 -21.06
N GLY A 32 11.72 0.47 -20.74
CA GLY A 32 12.85 0.80 -21.60
C GLY A 32 13.23 2.26 -21.48
N TRP A 33 13.00 3.04 -22.53
CA TRP A 33 13.45 4.44 -22.63
C TRP A 33 12.66 5.45 -21.78
N GLY A 34 11.64 5.01 -21.03
CA GLY A 34 10.88 5.90 -20.14
C GLY A 34 10.02 6.91 -20.88
N THR A 35 9.52 6.57 -22.07
CA THR A 35 8.64 7.49 -22.81
C THR A 35 7.33 7.72 -22.07
N LYS A 36 6.77 8.93 -22.22
CA LYS A 36 5.54 9.35 -21.56
C LYS A 36 4.37 8.41 -21.93
N ILE A 37 3.53 8.12 -20.94
CA ILE A 37 2.22 7.48 -21.11
C ILE A 37 1.13 8.54 -20.92
N GLY A 38 0.13 8.53 -21.78
CA GLY A 38 -1.03 9.41 -21.65
C GLY A 38 -0.71 10.90 -21.80
N GLU A 39 -1.58 11.72 -21.21
CA GLU A 39 -1.59 13.18 -21.36
C GLU A 39 -0.86 13.90 -20.22
N GLY A 40 -0.63 13.26 -19.07
CA GLY A 40 0.06 13.85 -17.92
C GLY A 40 -0.20 13.11 -16.61
N THR A 41 -0.03 13.78 -15.47
CA THR A 41 -0.33 13.22 -14.14
C THR A 41 -1.72 13.64 -13.61
N GLN A 42 -2.36 14.64 -14.23
CA GLN A 42 -3.65 15.18 -13.79
C GLN A 42 -4.51 15.62 -14.99
N LYS A 43 -5.84 15.48 -14.87
CA LYS A 43 -6.82 15.95 -15.86
C LYS A 43 -8.17 16.15 -15.17
N VAL A 44 -8.92 17.16 -15.61
CA VAL A 44 -10.27 17.44 -15.09
C VAL A 44 -11.16 16.20 -15.24
N GLY A 45 -11.92 15.89 -14.18
CA GLY A 45 -12.80 14.72 -14.13
C GLY A 45 -12.10 13.40 -13.77
N MET A 46 -10.82 13.45 -13.37
CA MET A 46 -10.06 12.27 -12.95
C MET A 46 -9.53 12.44 -11.52
N GLU A 47 -9.72 11.40 -10.71
CA GLU A 47 -9.30 11.38 -9.31
C GLU A 47 -7.80 11.08 -9.17
N GLN A 48 -7.18 11.61 -8.13
CA GLN A 48 -5.78 11.40 -7.81
C GLN A 48 -5.58 10.23 -6.84
N PRO A 49 -4.46 9.50 -6.92
CA PRO A 49 -4.11 8.54 -5.88
C PRO A 49 -3.78 9.25 -4.57
N LEU A 50 -4.13 8.62 -3.45
CA LEU A 50 -3.75 9.13 -2.12
C LEU A 50 -2.26 8.94 -1.83
N TYR A 51 -1.69 7.89 -2.43
CA TYR A 51 -0.30 7.52 -2.29
C TYR A 51 0.14 6.78 -3.54
N TYR A 52 1.36 7.03 -3.97
CA TYR A 52 1.99 6.34 -5.09
C TYR A 52 3.48 6.16 -4.80
N TRP A 53 4.08 5.16 -5.43
CA TRP A 53 5.51 4.92 -5.35
C TRP A 53 6.18 5.27 -6.67
N ASP A 54 7.12 6.20 -6.60
CA ASP A 54 8.10 6.45 -7.64
C ASP A 54 9.51 6.50 -7.00
N PRO A 55 10.40 5.53 -7.28
CA PRO A 55 10.22 4.40 -8.19
C PRO A 55 9.22 3.35 -7.68
N SER A 56 8.48 2.74 -8.62
CA SER A 56 7.51 1.68 -8.29
C SER A 56 8.16 0.53 -7.54
N ILE A 57 7.56 0.17 -6.40
CA ILE A 57 7.96 -0.99 -5.57
C ILE A 57 7.41 -2.32 -6.10
N ALA A 58 6.61 -2.28 -7.18
CA ALA A 58 5.73 -3.36 -7.61
C ALA A 58 4.88 -3.89 -6.43
N PRO A 59 3.95 -3.05 -5.91
CA PRO A 59 3.15 -3.41 -4.74
C PRO A 59 2.28 -4.62 -5.05
N SER A 60 2.07 -5.46 -4.03
CA SER A 60 1.32 -6.72 -4.15
C SER A 60 0.18 -6.75 -3.13
N GLY A 61 -0.05 -7.89 -2.47
CA GLY A 61 -1.09 -8.00 -1.45
C GLY A 61 -0.82 -7.09 -0.25
N MET A 62 -1.91 -6.71 0.42
CA MET A 62 -1.89 -5.77 1.53
C MET A 62 -2.91 -6.15 2.60
N SER A 63 -2.65 -5.73 3.84
CA SER A 63 -3.57 -5.90 4.97
C SER A 63 -3.44 -4.72 5.92
N PHE A 64 -4.57 -4.16 6.33
CA PHE A 64 -4.59 -3.41 7.59
C PHE A 64 -4.29 -4.35 8.74
N TYR A 65 -3.68 -3.83 9.80
CA TYR A 65 -3.41 -4.58 11.01
C TYR A 65 -4.30 -4.10 12.15
N SER A 66 -5.01 -5.02 12.79
CA SER A 66 -5.92 -4.77 13.91
C SER A 66 -5.61 -5.60 15.16
N GLY A 67 -4.74 -6.61 15.04
CA GLY A 67 -4.47 -7.59 16.06
C GLY A 67 -3.66 -7.11 17.26
N ASP A 68 -3.45 -8.04 18.18
CA ASP A 68 -2.92 -7.77 19.51
C ASP A 68 -1.45 -8.18 19.68
N GLN A 69 -0.88 -8.92 18.73
CA GLN A 69 0.52 -9.37 18.78
C GLN A 69 1.51 -8.23 18.56
N PHE A 70 1.12 -7.19 17.82
CA PHE A 70 1.91 -5.99 17.58
C PHE A 70 1.08 -4.73 17.88
N PRO A 71 0.74 -4.42 19.15
CA PRO A 71 -0.18 -3.34 19.49
C PRO A 71 0.21 -1.97 18.89
N GLN A 72 1.52 -1.70 18.80
CA GLN A 72 2.09 -0.49 18.21
C GLN A 72 1.88 -0.38 16.69
N TRP A 73 1.37 -1.42 16.02
CA TRP A 73 1.08 -1.42 14.59
C TRP A 73 -0.41 -1.35 14.26
N ARG A 74 -1.30 -1.32 15.26
CA ARG A 74 -2.74 -1.25 15.00
C ARG A 74 -3.10 0.00 14.18
N GLY A 75 -3.93 -0.19 13.17
CA GLY A 75 -4.34 0.85 12.22
C GLY A 75 -3.36 1.10 11.06
N ASN A 76 -2.15 0.53 11.10
CA ASN A 76 -1.21 0.63 9.99
C ASN A 76 -1.60 -0.30 8.83
N LEU A 77 -1.18 0.07 7.62
CA LEU A 77 -1.33 -0.74 6.42
C LEU A 77 0.01 -1.41 6.08
N PHE A 78 -0.01 -2.73 5.87
CA PHE A 78 1.14 -3.49 5.42
C PHE A 78 0.96 -3.87 3.95
N VAL A 79 2.01 -3.68 3.14
CA VAL A 79 1.99 -3.91 1.69
C VAL A 79 3.24 -4.70 1.28
N GLY A 80 3.05 -5.82 0.59
CA GLY A 80 4.16 -6.56 -0.01
C GLY A 80 4.78 -5.81 -1.20
N ALA A 81 6.10 -5.92 -1.37
CA ALA A 81 6.81 -5.34 -2.50
C ALA A 81 7.60 -6.40 -3.25
N LEU A 82 7.28 -6.57 -4.54
CA LEU A 82 7.92 -7.57 -5.40
C LEU A 82 9.28 -7.09 -5.92
N LYS A 83 9.39 -5.82 -6.36
CA LYS A 83 10.62 -5.32 -7.01
C LYS A 83 11.77 -5.20 -6.02
N TYR A 84 11.47 -4.67 -4.83
CA TYR A 84 12.47 -4.42 -3.79
C TYR A 84 12.50 -5.49 -2.69
N GLN A 85 11.73 -6.58 -2.85
CA GLN A 85 11.77 -7.74 -1.95
C GLN A 85 11.64 -7.35 -0.47
N LEU A 86 10.61 -6.56 -0.15
CA LEU A 86 10.44 -5.97 1.18
C LEU A 86 8.98 -5.92 1.58
N LEU A 87 8.74 -5.72 2.87
CA LEU A 87 7.44 -5.43 3.45
C LEU A 87 7.38 -3.93 3.77
N VAL A 88 6.42 -3.21 3.20
CA VAL A 88 6.17 -1.81 3.55
C VAL A 88 5.15 -1.75 4.67
N ARG A 89 5.40 -0.93 5.69
CA ARG A 89 4.41 -0.53 6.70
C ARG A 89 4.14 0.97 6.55
N LEU A 90 2.89 1.32 6.31
CA LEU A 90 2.41 2.69 6.24
C LEU A 90 1.68 3.05 7.54
N GLU A 91 2.11 4.12 8.18
CA GLU A 91 1.37 4.79 9.25
C GLU A 91 0.39 5.77 8.64
N LEU A 92 -0.85 5.77 9.15
CA LEU A 92 -1.96 6.53 8.60
C LEU A 92 -2.53 7.50 9.64
N ASP A 93 -2.83 8.72 9.20
CA ASP A 93 -3.70 9.66 9.89
C ASP A 93 -4.95 9.89 9.03
N GLY A 94 -6.05 9.22 9.41
CA GLY A 94 -7.24 9.13 8.58
C GLY A 94 -6.92 8.48 7.23
N ASP A 95 -6.93 9.30 6.18
CA ASP A 95 -6.66 8.90 4.80
C ASP A 95 -5.24 9.18 4.31
N ARG A 96 -4.43 9.83 5.13
CA ARG A 96 -3.11 10.31 4.75
C ARG A 96 -2.06 9.34 5.24
N VAL A 97 -1.16 8.94 4.35
CA VAL A 97 0.10 8.31 4.74
C VAL A 97 0.97 9.37 5.39
N ILE A 98 1.27 9.21 6.67
CA ILE A 98 2.14 10.13 7.42
C ILE A 98 3.56 9.60 7.54
N LYS A 99 3.76 8.29 7.41
CA LYS A 99 5.09 7.67 7.46
C LYS A 99 5.13 6.34 6.73
N GLU A 100 6.24 6.09 6.04
CA GLU A 100 6.57 4.80 5.41
C GLU A 100 7.76 4.16 6.12
N HIS A 101 7.66 2.87 6.40
CA HIS A 101 8.76 2.05 6.91
C HIS A 101 9.00 0.86 5.99
N ARG A 102 10.27 0.55 5.74
CA ARG A 102 10.69 -0.57 4.89
C ARG A 102 11.27 -1.67 5.77
N LEU A 103 10.56 -2.77 5.87
CA LEU A 103 10.85 -3.91 6.73
C LEU A 103 11.30 -5.10 5.87
N LEU A 104 12.05 -6.02 6.49
CA LEU A 104 12.41 -7.32 5.90
C LEU A 104 13.09 -7.27 4.53
N LYS A 105 13.70 -6.13 4.17
CA LYS A 105 14.34 -5.93 2.88
C LYS A 105 15.32 -7.06 2.58
N GLU A 106 15.08 -7.74 1.46
CA GLU A 106 15.88 -8.85 0.93
C GLU A 106 16.02 -10.07 1.89
N LYS A 107 15.19 -10.13 2.96
CA LYS A 107 15.23 -11.25 3.91
C LYS A 107 14.39 -12.44 3.48
N LEU A 108 13.26 -12.19 2.81
CA LEU A 108 12.29 -13.23 2.45
C LEU A 108 12.20 -13.50 0.94
N GLY A 109 12.78 -12.64 0.10
CA GLY A 109 12.54 -12.63 -1.34
C GLY A 109 11.34 -11.75 -1.70
N ARG A 110 10.76 -11.97 -2.88
CA ARG A 110 9.61 -11.20 -3.37
C ARG A 110 8.37 -11.47 -2.53
N ILE A 111 7.77 -10.47 -1.90
CA ILE A 111 6.56 -10.66 -1.08
C ILE A 111 5.31 -10.49 -1.97
N ARG A 112 4.51 -11.54 -2.09
CA ARG A 112 3.30 -11.65 -2.93
C ARG A 112 2.03 -11.23 -2.21
N ASP A 113 1.84 -11.70 -0.98
CA ASP A 113 0.62 -11.44 -0.22
C ASP A 113 0.94 -11.20 1.25
N VAL A 114 0.05 -10.45 1.90
CA VAL A 114 0.11 -10.07 3.31
C VAL A 114 -1.30 -10.22 3.89
N ARG A 115 -1.44 -10.99 4.97
CA ARG A 115 -2.72 -11.18 5.67
C ARG A 115 -2.52 -11.15 7.17
N GLU A 116 -3.46 -10.54 7.87
CA GLU A 116 -3.63 -10.76 9.31
C GLU A 116 -4.33 -12.11 9.55
N GLY A 117 -3.74 -12.97 10.37
CA GLY A 117 -4.35 -14.21 10.83
C GLY A 117 -5.29 -13.98 12.01
N HIS A 118 -6.18 -14.95 12.27
CA HIS A 118 -7.11 -14.88 13.41
C HIS A 118 -6.41 -14.89 14.78
N ASP A 119 -5.13 -15.28 14.81
CA ASP A 119 -4.26 -15.28 15.98
C ASP A 119 -3.56 -13.93 16.22
N GLY A 120 -3.84 -12.94 15.36
CA GLY A 120 -3.30 -11.59 15.43
C GLY A 120 -1.88 -11.45 14.88
N TYR A 121 -1.32 -12.48 14.24
CA TYR A 121 -0.03 -12.38 13.53
C TYR A 121 -0.20 -11.96 12.07
N LEU A 122 0.87 -11.42 11.48
CA LEU A 122 0.93 -11.20 10.04
C LEU A 122 1.54 -12.42 9.35
N TYR A 123 0.89 -12.87 8.29
CA TYR A 123 1.34 -13.94 7.42
C TYR A 123 1.69 -13.39 6.05
N LEU A 124 2.82 -13.85 5.51
CA LEU A 124 3.41 -13.41 4.25
C LEU A 124 3.55 -14.59 3.31
N LEU A 125 3.20 -14.40 2.03
CA LEU A 125 3.51 -15.34 0.95
C LEU A 125 4.64 -14.78 0.09
N THR A 126 5.57 -15.64 -0.35
CA THR A 126 6.66 -15.24 -1.26
C THR A 126 6.42 -15.69 -2.71
N ASP A 127 6.78 -14.85 -3.66
CA ASP A 127 6.63 -15.03 -5.12
C ASP A 127 7.89 -15.67 -5.73
N GLU A 128 8.20 -16.91 -5.35
CA GLU A 128 9.43 -17.61 -5.73
C GLU A 128 9.11 -19.04 -6.19
N GLY A 129 10.03 -19.67 -6.93
CA GLY A 129 9.86 -21.07 -7.37
C GLY A 129 9.68 -22.06 -6.22
N ASN A 130 10.32 -21.79 -5.07
CA ASN A 130 10.06 -22.47 -3.80
C ASN A 130 9.40 -21.48 -2.81
N GLY A 131 8.17 -21.08 -3.13
CA GLY A 131 7.40 -20.12 -2.34
C GLY A 131 7.18 -20.56 -0.90
N ARG A 132 7.14 -19.60 0.02
CA ARG A 132 7.02 -19.83 1.47
C ARG A 132 5.82 -19.11 2.03
N LEU A 133 5.15 -19.76 2.98
CA LEU A 133 4.29 -19.11 3.96
C LEU A 133 5.13 -18.78 5.20
N VAL A 134 5.16 -17.51 5.59
CA VAL A 134 5.96 -17.02 6.71
C VAL A 134 5.06 -16.30 7.70
N ARG A 135 5.12 -16.67 8.97
CA ARG A 135 4.53 -15.91 10.07
C ARG A 135 5.55 -14.90 10.58
N LEU A 136 5.15 -13.64 10.72
CA LEU A 136 5.98 -12.60 11.32
C LEU A 136 5.84 -12.67 12.83
N GLU A 137 6.95 -12.67 13.55
CA GLU A 137 7.01 -12.66 15.02
C GLU A 137 8.03 -11.64 15.50
N THR A 138 7.84 -11.14 16.72
CA THR A 138 8.91 -10.44 17.43
C THR A 138 10.01 -11.42 17.74
N ARG A 139 11.27 -11.00 17.56
CA ARG A 139 12.40 -11.76 18.08
C ARG A 139 12.36 -11.65 19.61
N ASN A 140 12.21 -12.77 20.28
CA ASN A 140 12.49 -12.83 21.72
C ASN A 140 13.99 -13.02 21.85
N ASP A 141 14.66 -12.00 22.38
CA ASP A 141 16.06 -12.06 22.79
C ASP A 141 16.14 -12.53 24.25
#